data_AF-A0A1W1Y4Y7-F1
#
_entry.id   AF-A0A1W1Y4Y7-F1
#
_cell.length_a   1.000
_cell.length_b   1.000
_cell.length_c   1.000
_cell.angle_alpha   90.00
_cell.angle_beta   90.00
_cell.angle_gamma   90.00
#
_symmetry.space_group_name_H-M   'P 1'
#
loop_
_entity.id
_entity.type
_entity.pdbx_description
1 polymer ?
#
loop_
_entity_poly.entity_id
_entity_poly.type
_entity_poly.pdbx_seq_one_letter_code
_entity_poly.pdbx_strand_id
1 'polypeptide(L)'
;MSLSDLFKNAQASTPFTDNMSIRNNLDGSISNPSWDQFQDYITKVEQNPQEYLVVELPVANNGIKFVQACSIAEDYPIQIGMEKDGETVLLEKTTDEIEFELIIKKFFTEGIVEGIEDYKPTT
;
A
#
# COMPACT_ATOMS: atom_id res chain seq x y z
N MET A 1 -4.82 -0.35 -30.69
CA MET A 1 -5.36 0.34 -29.50
C MET A 1 -4.29 0.19 -28.43
N SER A 2 -3.61 1.28 -28.05
CA SER A 2 -2.45 1.22 -27.15
C SER A 2 -2.91 1.08 -25.70
N LEU A 3 -2.17 0.37 -24.84
CA LEU A 3 -2.42 0.31 -23.40
C LEU A 3 -2.50 1.74 -22.80
N SER A 4 -1.70 2.67 -23.34
CA SER A 4 -1.73 4.09 -22.96
C SER A 4 -3.06 4.82 -23.24
N ASP A 5 -3.92 4.27 -24.09
CA ASP A 5 -5.23 4.85 -24.40
C ASP A 5 -6.35 4.26 -23.51
N LEU A 6 -6.13 3.09 -22.89
CA LEU A 6 -7.03 2.52 -21.89
C LEU A 6 -6.98 3.25 -20.54
N PHE A 7 -5.83 3.85 -20.21
CA PHE A 7 -5.62 4.55 -18.93
C PHE A 7 -6.08 6.02 -18.92
N LYS A 8 -6.51 6.58 -20.06
CA LYS A 8 -6.96 7.98 -20.14
C LYS A 8 -8.42 8.20 -19.70
N ASN A 9 -9.19 7.14 -19.49
CA ASN A 9 -10.64 7.20 -19.23
C ASN A 9 -11.06 6.75 -17.81
N ALA A 10 -10.13 6.61 -16.87
CA ALA A 10 -10.51 6.55 -15.46
C ALA A 10 -10.97 7.95 -15.03
N GLN A 11 -12.28 8.22 -15.14
CA GLN A 11 -12.90 9.40 -14.57
C GLN A 11 -12.49 9.50 -13.10
N ALA A 12 -11.99 10.68 -12.73
CA ALA A 12 -11.64 11.07 -11.38
C ALA A 12 -12.79 10.79 -10.39
N SER A 13 -12.76 9.62 -9.77
CA SER A 13 -13.13 9.52 -8.36
C SER A 13 -12.19 10.46 -7.62
N THR A 14 -12.73 11.33 -6.77
CA THR A 14 -11.89 12.04 -5.79
C THR A 14 -11.02 10.98 -5.12
N PRO A 15 -9.70 11.05 -5.28
CA PRO A 15 -8.85 9.98 -4.81
C PRO A 15 -9.01 9.87 -3.30
N PHE A 16 -9.04 8.64 -2.77
CA PHE A 16 -9.04 8.39 -1.33
C PHE A 16 -7.76 8.95 -0.66
N THR A 17 -6.83 9.47 -1.46
CA THR A 17 -5.58 10.14 -1.07
C THR A 17 -5.78 11.40 -0.25
N ASP A 18 -7.00 11.98 -0.17
CA ASP A 18 -7.27 13.11 0.71
C ASP A 18 -7.08 12.70 2.19
N ASN A 19 -5.90 13.00 2.71
CA ASN A 19 -5.34 12.75 4.04
C ASN A 19 -4.69 11.39 4.27
N MET A 20 -4.29 10.68 3.20
CA MET A 20 -3.38 9.54 3.33
C MET A 20 -1.97 10.00 3.68
N SER A 21 -1.22 9.17 4.40
CA SER A 21 0.22 9.36 4.59
C SER A 21 1.02 8.16 4.10
N ILE A 22 2.23 8.42 3.62
CA ILE A 22 3.25 7.39 3.42
C ILE A 22 4.47 7.73 4.27
N ARG A 23 5.12 6.71 4.80
CA ARG A 23 6.37 6.84 5.56
C ARG A 23 7.30 5.66 5.34
N ASN A 24 8.58 5.88 5.58
CA ASN A 24 9.61 4.84 5.68
C ASN A 24 10.53 5.12 6.87
N ASN A 25 11.55 4.27 7.06
CA ASN A 25 12.53 4.44 8.12
C ASN A 25 13.58 5.53 7.85
N LEU A 26 13.85 5.90 6.60
CA LEU A 26 14.96 6.81 6.27
C LEU A 26 14.54 8.26 5.95
N ASP A 27 13.36 8.49 5.37
CA ASP A 27 12.92 9.81 4.91
C ASP A 27 11.80 10.43 5.77
N GLY A 28 11.22 9.66 6.69
CA GLY A 28 10.10 10.10 7.52
C GLY A 28 8.77 9.99 6.79
N SER A 29 7.82 10.87 7.11
CA SER A 29 6.43 10.81 6.64
C SER A 29 6.02 12.02 5.82
N ILE A 30 5.27 11.77 4.76
CA ILE A 30 4.59 12.80 3.96
C ILE A 30 3.09 12.53 3.96
N SER A 31 2.30 13.60 4.02
CA SER A 31 0.84 13.55 3.91
C SER A 31 0.41 14.02 2.53
N ASN A 32 -0.67 13.44 2.01
CA ASN A 32 -1.19 13.71 0.66
C ASN A 32 -0.12 13.56 -0.44
N PRO A 33 0.61 12.44 -0.50
CA PRO A 33 1.65 12.27 -1.50
C PRO A 33 1.05 12.27 -2.91
N SER A 34 1.76 12.88 -3.85
CA SER A 34 1.49 12.65 -5.28
C SER A 34 1.85 11.21 -5.65
N TRP A 35 1.36 10.74 -6.80
CA TRP A 35 1.77 9.42 -7.31
C TRP A 35 3.28 9.31 -7.49
N ASP A 36 3.95 10.35 -8.01
CA ASP A 36 5.40 10.34 -8.21
C ASP A 36 6.15 10.20 -6.88
N GLN A 37 5.73 10.94 -5.85
CA GLN A 37 6.31 10.83 -4.51
C GLN A 37 6.06 9.43 -3.91
N PHE A 38 4.88 8.87 -4.13
CA PHE A 38 4.55 7.52 -3.67
C PHE A 38 5.43 6.47 -4.36
N GLN A 39 5.63 6.59 -5.68
CA GLN A 39 6.48 5.70 -6.46
C GLN A 39 7.94 5.76 -6.01
N ASP A 40 8.44 6.94 -5.62
CA ASP A 40 9.80 7.06 -5.04
C ASP A 40 9.98 6.19 -3.78
N TYR A 41 8.94 6.04 -2.95
CA TYR A 41 9.00 5.16 -1.77
C TYR A 41 8.96 3.68 -2.14
N ILE A 42 8.16 3.30 -3.15
CA ILE A 42 8.12 1.93 -3.68
C ILE A 42 9.51 1.53 -4.18
N THR A 43 10.11 2.38 -5.04
CA THR A 43 11.43 2.14 -5.61
C THR A 43 12.52 2.02 -4.53
N LYS A 44 12.40 2.73 -3.41
CA LYS A 44 13.33 2.59 -2.28
C LYS A 44 13.24 1.21 -1.62
N VAL A 45 12.02 0.66 -1.46
CA VAL A 45 11.82 -0.69 -0.92
C VAL A 45 12.41 -1.75 -1.85
N GLU A 46 12.24 -1.60 -3.17
CA GLU A 46 12.81 -2.53 -4.17
C GLU A 46 14.35 -2.49 -4.18
N GLN A 47 14.95 -1.31 -4.01
CA GLN A 47 16.39 -1.12 -4.12
C GLN A 47 17.16 -1.36 -2.82
N ASN A 48 16.49 -1.31 -1.67
CA ASN A 48 17.12 -1.42 -0.36
C ASN A 48 16.35 -2.38 0.57
N PRO A 49 16.90 -3.57 0.85
CA PRO A 49 16.29 -4.54 1.77
C PRO A 49 16.13 -4.07 3.22
N GLN A 50 16.71 -2.92 3.59
CA GLN A 50 16.53 -2.29 4.90
C GLN A 50 15.42 -1.25 4.93
N GLU A 51 14.83 -0.91 3.78
CA GLU A 51 13.71 0.01 3.68
C GLU A 51 12.39 -0.74 3.88
N TYR A 52 11.46 -0.07 4.54
CA TYR A 52 10.05 -0.45 4.53
C TYR A 52 9.21 0.77 4.18
N LEU A 53 8.02 0.54 3.63
CA LEU A 53 7.02 1.57 3.50
C LEU A 53 5.82 1.25 4.38
N VAL A 54 5.18 2.29 4.91
CA VAL A 54 3.85 2.22 5.52
C VAL A 54 2.98 3.28 4.87
N VAL A 55 1.86 2.85 4.32
CA VAL A 55 0.79 3.68 3.77
C VAL A 55 -0.37 3.64 4.74
N GLU A 56 -0.79 4.77 5.27
CA GLU A 56 -1.82 4.86 6.29
C GLU A 56 -2.96 5.79 5.86
N LEU A 57 -4.18 5.32 6.09
CA LEU A 57 -5.40 6.09 5.89
C LEU A 57 -5.76 6.88 7.15
N PRO A 58 -6.38 8.06 7.03
CA PRO A 58 -6.82 8.85 8.19
C PRO A 58 -7.93 8.14 8.98
N VAL A 59 -8.80 7.42 8.27
CA VAL A 59 -9.91 6.60 8.80
C VAL A 59 -9.86 5.25 8.09
N ALA A 60 -10.07 4.16 8.83
CA ALA A 60 -10.07 2.83 8.24
C ALA A 60 -11.16 2.70 7.16
N ASN A 61 -10.82 2.08 6.04
CA ASN A 61 -11.72 1.79 4.93
C ASN A 61 -11.95 0.28 4.86
N ASN A 62 -13.20 -0.16 4.98
CA ASN A 62 -13.55 -1.59 5.11
C ASN A 62 -12.73 -2.31 6.20
N GLY A 63 -12.49 -1.60 7.31
CA GLY A 63 -11.66 -2.08 8.41
C GLY A 63 -10.16 -1.99 8.15
N ILE A 64 -9.67 -1.67 6.96
CA ILE A 64 -8.23 -1.53 6.69
C ILE A 64 -7.76 -0.11 7.04
N LYS A 65 -6.78 0.01 7.92
CA LYS A 65 -6.20 1.28 8.38
C LYS A 65 -4.87 1.59 7.71
N PHE A 66 -4.02 0.60 7.54
CA PHE A 66 -2.72 0.78 6.88
C PHE A 66 -2.27 -0.48 6.15
N VAL A 67 -1.37 -0.28 5.19
CA VAL A 67 -0.58 -1.33 4.56
C VAL A 67 0.88 -1.01 4.79
N GLN A 68 1.68 -2.00 5.19
CA GLN A 68 3.13 -1.88 5.25
C GLN A 68 3.79 -3.00 4.48
N ALA A 69 4.95 -2.72 3.91
CA ALA A 69 5.69 -3.67 3.12
C ALA A 69 7.19 -3.42 3.22
N CYS A 70 7.97 -4.47 3.04
CA CYS A 70 9.41 -4.42 2.86
C CYS A 70 9.81 -5.42 1.77
N SER A 71 11.09 -5.42 1.38
CA SER A 71 11.65 -6.46 0.51
C SER A 71 12.47 -7.44 1.35
N ILE A 72 12.28 -8.75 1.11
CA ILE A 72 13.09 -9.82 1.69
C ILE A 72 13.52 -10.74 0.56
N ALA A 73 14.80 -10.69 0.20
CA ALA A 73 15.35 -11.39 -0.96
C ALA A 73 14.61 -11.00 -2.27
N GLU A 74 13.86 -11.92 -2.87
CA GLU A 74 13.06 -11.68 -4.09
C GLU A 74 11.56 -11.53 -3.79
N ASP A 75 11.18 -11.62 -2.52
CA ASP A 75 9.79 -11.56 -2.06
C ASP A 75 9.47 -10.22 -1.38
N TYR A 76 8.18 -9.89 -1.33
CA TYR A 76 7.65 -8.68 -0.72
C TYR A 76 6.59 -9.06 0.31
N PRO A 77 6.95 -9.22 1.59
CA PRO A 77 5.97 -9.37 2.65
C PRO A 77 5.15 -8.09 2.79
N ILE A 78 3.82 -8.24 2.73
CA ILE A 78 2.85 -7.18 2.94
C ILE A 78 2.06 -7.49 4.19
N GLN A 79 1.99 -6.52 5.10
CA GLN A 79 1.13 -6.57 6.27
C GLN A 79 0.03 -5.50 6.18
N ILE A 80 -1.18 -5.92 6.50
CA ILE A 80 -2.37 -5.07 6.58
C ILE A 80 -2.73 -4.89 8.04
N GLY A 81 -2.82 -3.64 8.49
CA GLY A 81 -3.43 -3.30 9.77
C GLY A 81 -4.93 -3.12 9.61
N MET A 82 -5.72 -3.98 10.22
CA MET A 82 -7.17 -3.91 10.23
C MET A 82 -7.72 -3.51 11.60
N GLU A 83 -8.59 -2.51 11.65
CA GLU A 83 -9.40 -2.18 12.82
C GLU A 83 -10.57 -3.15 12.96
N LYS A 84 -10.59 -3.90 14.06
CA LYS A 84 -11.66 -4.84 14.40
C LYS A 84 -11.91 -4.80 15.90
N ASP A 85 -13.16 -4.58 16.29
CA ASP A 85 -13.60 -4.56 17.70
C ASP A 85 -12.83 -3.57 18.60
N GLY A 86 -12.33 -2.47 18.01
CA GLY A 86 -11.55 -1.44 18.72
C GLY A 86 -10.05 -1.77 18.86
N GLU A 87 -9.60 -2.89 18.30
CA GLU A 87 -8.21 -3.32 18.25
C GLU A 87 -7.68 -3.32 16.81
N THR A 88 -6.36 -3.24 16.64
CA THR A 88 -5.71 -3.44 15.35
C THR A 88 -5.22 -4.88 15.23
N VAL A 89 -5.73 -5.61 14.25
CA VAL A 89 -5.28 -6.95 13.87
C VAL A 89 -4.36 -6.83 12.67
N LEU A 90 -3.24 -7.54 12.71
CA LEU A 90 -2.27 -7.60 11.61
C LEU A 90 -2.48 -8.88 10.80
N LEU A 91 -2.61 -8.73 9.49
CA LEU A 91 -2.67 -9.83 8.53
C LEU A 91 -1.50 -9.72 7.56
N GLU A 92 -0.83 -10.82 7.24
CA GLU A 92 0.34 -10.86 6.37
C GLU A 92 0.13 -11.78 5.16
N LYS A 93 0.67 -11.36 4.02
CA LYS A 93 0.83 -12.16 2.81
C LYS A 93 2.21 -11.89 2.23
N THR A 94 2.89 -12.95 1.77
CA THR A 94 4.12 -12.80 0.98
C THR A 94 3.75 -12.78 -0.48
N THR A 95 4.23 -11.77 -1.22
CA THR A 95 3.89 -11.56 -2.62
C THR A 95 5.16 -11.48 -3.48
N ASP A 96 5.01 -11.67 -4.78
CA ASP A 96 6.04 -11.26 -5.75
C ASP A 96 5.96 -9.73 -6.01
N GLU A 97 6.90 -9.22 -6.81
CA GLU A 97 7.00 -7.80 -7.19
C GLU A 97 5.72 -7.28 -7.87
N ILE A 98 5.13 -8.06 -8.78
CA ILE A 98 3.97 -7.66 -9.56
C ILE A 98 2.74 -7.53 -8.66
N GLU A 99 2.51 -8.53 -7.81
CA GLU A 99 1.41 -8.51 -6.87
C GLU A 99 1.61 -7.40 -5.81
N PHE A 100 2.84 -7.17 -5.36
CA PHE A 100 3.18 -6.06 -4.46
C PHE A 100 2.81 -4.70 -5.04
N GLU A 101 3.27 -4.39 -6.26
CA GLU A 101 2.94 -3.13 -6.91
C GLU A 101 1.42 -2.95 -7.07
N LEU A 102 0.72 -4.02 -7.46
CA LEU A 102 -0.74 -3.99 -7.66
C LEU A 102 -1.48 -3.68 -6.35
N ILE A 103 -1.12 -4.33 -5.24
CA ILE A 103 -1.76 -4.12 -3.93
C ILE A 103 -1.48 -2.71 -3.44
N ILE A 104 -0.23 -2.28 -3.46
CA ILE A 104 0.18 -0.97 -2.94
C ILE A 104 -0.43 0.17 -3.76
N LYS A 105 -0.45 0.03 -5.10
CA LYS A 105 -1.11 0.99 -5.99
C LYS A 105 -2.60 1.06 -5.74
N LYS A 106 -3.28 -0.08 -5.62
CA LYS A 106 -4.72 -0.14 -5.38
C LYS A 106 -5.08 0.47 -4.03
N PHE A 107 -4.28 0.20 -3.01
CA PHE A 107 -4.45 0.82 -1.71
C PHE A 107 -4.24 2.34 -1.76
N PHE A 108 -3.25 2.81 -2.53
CA PHE A 108 -3.04 4.24 -2.73
C PHE A 108 -4.22 4.94 -3.43
N THR A 109 -4.73 4.35 -4.52
CA THR A 109 -5.77 5.00 -5.35
C THR A 109 -7.16 4.88 -4.74
N GLU A 110 -7.47 3.75 -4.11
CA GLU A 110 -8.83 3.37 -3.71
C GLU A 110 -8.96 3.13 -2.21
N GLY A 111 -7.85 3.03 -1.46
CA GLY A 111 -7.88 2.72 -0.03
C GLY A 111 -8.35 1.30 0.27
N ILE A 112 -8.25 0.36 -0.69
CA ILE A 112 -8.71 -1.02 -0.53
C ILE A 112 -7.60 -2.03 -0.76
N VAL A 113 -7.72 -3.19 -0.13
CA VAL A 113 -6.94 -4.40 -0.43
C VAL A 113 -7.92 -5.53 -0.76
N GLU A 114 -7.66 -6.23 -1.84
CA GLU A 114 -8.46 -7.39 -2.26
C GLU A 114 -7.84 -8.70 -1.78
N GLY A 115 -8.65 -9.77 -1.77
CA GLY A 115 -8.17 -11.10 -1.40
C GLY A 115 -7.72 -11.19 0.06
N ILE A 116 -8.39 -10.51 0.98
CA ILE A 116 -8.04 -10.49 2.41
C ILE A 116 -7.98 -11.91 2.99
N GLU A 117 -8.77 -12.84 2.45
CA GLU A 117 -8.77 -14.27 2.77
C GLU A 117 -7.44 -15.00 2.52
N ASP A 118 -6.58 -14.46 1.65
CA ASP A 118 -5.25 -15.01 1.38
C ASP A 118 -4.23 -14.61 2.45
N TYR A 119 -4.56 -13.60 3.27
CA TYR A 119 -3.69 -13.12 4.33
C TYR A 119 -3.87 -13.93 5.60
N LYS A 120 -2.77 -14.10 6.35
CA LYS A 120 -2.75 -14.86 7.60
C LYS A 120 -2.50 -13.94 8.79
N PRO A 121 -3.17 -14.16 9.94
CA PRO A 121 -2.85 -13.42 11.15
C PRO A 121 -1.37 -13.54 11.50
N THR A 122 -0.73 -12.41 11.83
CA THR A 122 0.61 -12.44 12.41
C THR A 122 0.49 -12.75 13.91
N THR A 123 1.20 -13.76 14.38
CA THR A 123 1.27 -14.12 15.82
C THR A 123 2.23 -13.25 16.60
#